data_AF-A0A6D2WLP1-F1
#
_entry.id   AF-A0A6D2WLP1-F1
#
_cell.length_a   1.000
_cell.length_b   1.000
_cell.length_c   1.000
_cell.angle_alpha   90.00
_cell.angle_beta   90.00
_cell.angle_gamma   90.00
#
_symmetry.space_group_name_H-M   'P 1'
#
loop_
_entity.id
_entity.type
_entity.pdbx_description
1 polymer ?
#
loop_
_entity_poly.entity_id
_entity_poly.type
_entity_poly.pdbx_seq_one_letter_code
_entity_poly.pdbx_strand_id
1 'polypeptide(L)'
;MSDSNLSDNHLPDTTFLTGIPGLEAAHFWIAIPFCAMYLVALVGNAALILVIAMDNALHAPMYLFLCLLSLTDLALSSTTVPKMLAILWLPAGEISFGGCLAQMFCVHSIYALESSILLAMAFDRYVAICNPLRYTTILNHAVIGRIGFVGLFRNVAIVSPFIFLLRRLPYCGHRVMTHTYCEHMGIARLACANITVNIVYGLTVALLAMGLDSILVAISYGFILHAVFHLPSHDAQHKALSTCGSHIGIILVFYIPAFFSFLTHRFGHHEVPKHVHIFLANLYVLVPPVLNPILYGARTKEIRSRLLKLLHLGKTSI
;
A
#
# COMPACT_ATOMS: atom_id res chain seq x y z
N MET A 1 -43.99 20.06 28.19
CA MET A 1 -44.22 20.35 26.76
C MET A 1 -42.89 20.76 26.19
N SER A 2 -42.55 20.17 25.07
CA SER A 2 -41.22 20.02 24.47
C SER A 2 -40.59 21.35 24.08
N ASP A 3 -39.37 21.60 24.55
CA ASP A 3 -38.45 22.53 23.87
C ASP A 3 -37.39 21.70 23.15
N SER A 4 -37.41 21.87 21.83
CA SER A 4 -36.56 21.28 20.82
C SER A 4 -35.14 21.85 20.88
N ASN A 5 -34.15 21.02 21.22
CA ASN A 5 -32.75 21.28 20.85
C ASN A 5 -32.38 20.39 19.67
N LEU A 6 -32.78 20.83 18.48
CA LEU A 6 -32.27 20.30 17.22
C LEU A 6 -31.04 21.13 16.83
N SER A 7 -29.97 20.41 16.47
CA SER A 7 -28.80 20.88 15.70
C SER A 7 -27.65 21.52 16.51
N ASP A 8 -26.61 20.72 16.76
CA ASP A 8 -25.26 21.16 16.41
C ASP A 8 -24.54 20.01 15.71
N ASN A 9 -24.75 19.95 14.39
CA ASN A 9 -23.98 19.10 13.47
C ASN A 9 -22.59 19.73 13.23
N HIS A 10 -21.84 20.01 14.30
CA HIS A 10 -20.50 20.55 14.16
C HIS A 10 -19.53 19.41 13.83
N LEU A 11 -19.00 19.44 12.59
CA LEU A 11 -17.84 18.65 12.22
C LEU A 11 -16.72 18.99 13.23
N PRO A 12 -16.01 17.99 13.79
CA PRO A 12 -14.97 18.29 14.75
C PRO A 12 -13.87 19.11 14.06
N ASP A 13 -13.44 20.21 14.66
CA ASP A 13 -12.35 21.03 14.09
C ASP A 13 -11.04 20.24 14.08
N THR A 14 -10.79 19.48 15.16
CA THR A 14 -9.60 18.67 15.35
C THR A 14 -9.91 17.28 15.87
N THR A 15 -9.09 16.32 15.44
CA THR A 15 -9.03 14.95 15.96
C THR A 15 -7.66 14.70 16.56
N PHE A 16 -7.60 13.81 17.54
CA PHE A 16 -6.40 13.52 18.31
C PHE A 16 -6.01 12.05 18.15
N LEU A 17 -4.85 11.80 17.56
CA LEU A 17 -4.27 10.48 17.36
C LEU A 17 -3.40 10.11 18.55
N THR A 18 -3.74 9.04 19.28
CA THR A 18 -2.98 8.60 20.47
C THR A 18 -1.88 7.58 20.16
N GLY A 19 -1.77 7.11 18.92
CA GLY A 19 -0.77 6.11 18.53
C GLY A 19 -1.11 4.70 19.01
N ILE A 20 -0.20 4.06 19.75
CA ILE A 20 -0.34 2.67 20.21
C ILE A 20 -0.73 2.66 21.70
N PRO A 21 -2.02 2.47 22.04
CA PRO A 21 -2.50 2.49 23.42
C PRO A 21 -1.91 1.34 24.23
N GLY A 22 -1.52 1.62 25.48
CA GLY A 22 -0.91 0.63 26.39
C GLY A 22 0.60 0.45 26.23
N LEU A 23 1.21 1.07 25.21
CA LEU A 23 2.66 1.04 24.96
C LEU A 23 3.30 2.43 25.02
N GLU A 24 2.63 3.40 25.66
CA GLU A 24 3.07 4.82 25.74
C GLU A 24 4.48 4.99 26.27
N ALA A 25 4.84 4.26 27.34
CA ALA A 25 6.19 4.27 27.90
C ALA A 25 7.27 3.75 26.92
N ALA A 26 6.87 2.96 25.92
CA ALA A 26 7.74 2.39 24.91
C ALA A 26 7.69 3.15 23.56
N HIS A 27 6.84 4.18 23.41
CA HIS A 27 6.66 4.90 22.14
C HIS A 27 7.97 5.41 21.57
N PHE A 28 8.86 5.95 22.41
CA PHE A 28 10.19 6.40 21.98
C PHE A 28 11.03 5.28 21.35
N TRP A 29 11.04 4.10 21.97
CA TRP A 29 11.78 2.93 21.48
C TRP A 29 11.15 2.32 20.23
N ILE A 30 9.82 2.34 20.13
CA ILE A 30 9.07 1.85 18.97
C ILE A 30 9.24 2.75 17.76
N ALA A 31 9.40 4.07 17.95
CA ALA A 31 9.63 5.01 16.86
C ALA A 31 10.96 4.77 16.12
N ILE A 32 11.99 4.27 16.81
CA ILE A 32 13.31 3.98 16.21
C ILE A 32 13.22 2.99 15.03
N PRO A 33 12.66 1.77 15.18
CA PRO A 33 12.53 0.84 14.06
C PRO A 33 11.62 1.38 12.95
N PHE A 34 10.55 2.12 13.27
CA PHE A 34 9.72 2.75 12.24
C PHE A 34 10.47 3.82 11.44
N CYS A 35 11.30 4.62 12.10
CA CYS A 35 12.16 5.59 11.44
C CYS A 35 13.20 4.91 10.54
N ALA A 36 13.85 3.84 11.04
CA ALA A 36 14.78 3.06 10.24
C ALA A 36 14.11 2.44 9.00
N MET A 37 12.94 1.83 9.17
CA MET A 37 12.14 1.30 8.05
C MET A 37 11.79 2.40 7.03
N TYR A 38 11.38 3.58 7.50
CA TYR A 38 11.09 4.71 6.62
C TYR A 38 12.30 5.16 5.81
N LEU A 39 13.47 5.29 6.44
CA LEU A 39 14.71 5.65 5.74
C LEU A 39 15.08 4.60 4.69
N VAL A 40 14.95 3.31 5.02
CA VAL A 40 15.19 2.22 4.06
C VAL A 40 14.20 2.28 2.89
N ALA A 41 12.91 2.50 3.16
CA ALA A 41 11.90 2.65 2.11
C ALA A 41 12.19 3.86 1.21
N LEU A 42 12.56 5.01 1.80
CA LEU A 42 12.92 6.21 1.06
C LEU A 42 14.13 5.97 0.14
N VAL A 43 15.24 5.52 0.72
CA VAL A 43 16.49 5.32 -0.02
C VAL A 43 16.34 4.23 -1.06
N GLY A 44 15.72 3.10 -0.69
CA GLY A 44 15.56 1.95 -1.58
C GLY A 44 14.68 2.27 -2.80
N ASN A 45 13.51 2.88 -2.58
CA ASN A 45 12.61 3.22 -3.68
C ASN A 45 13.12 4.40 -4.52
N ALA A 46 13.74 5.41 -3.90
CA ALA A 46 14.36 6.51 -4.65
C ALA A 46 15.52 6.00 -5.52
N ALA A 47 16.39 5.13 -4.98
CA ALA A 47 17.47 4.52 -5.75
C ALA A 47 16.93 3.66 -6.91
N LEU A 48 15.83 2.93 -6.71
CA LEU A 48 15.19 2.15 -7.78
C LEU A 48 14.69 3.06 -8.91
N ILE A 49 13.98 4.14 -8.57
CA ILE A 49 13.50 5.14 -9.53
C ILE A 49 14.66 5.76 -10.30
N LEU A 50 15.73 6.17 -9.60
CA LEU A 50 16.92 6.76 -10.23
C LEU A 50 17.58 5.78 -11.21
N VAL A 51 17.77 4.51 -10.82
CA VAL A 51 18.34 3.48 -11.70
C VAL A 51 17.51 3.29 -12.95
N ILE A 52 16.18 3.21 -12.82
CA ILE A 52 15.28 3.01 -13.96
C ILE A 52 15.27 4.25 -14.85
N ALA A 53 15.25 5.45 -14.28
CA ALA A 53 15.24 6.71 -15.04
C ALA A 53 16.56 6.98 -15.79
N MET A 54 17.69 6.52 -15.25
CA MET A 54 19.00 6.75 -15.86
C MET A 54 19.36 5.73 -16.96
N ASP A 55 18.80 4.52 -16.92
CA ASP A 55 19.12 3.47 -17.89
C ASP A 55 17.94 3.21 -18.84
N ASN A 56 18.03 3.73 -20.06
CA ASN A 56 17.04 3.49 -21.11
C ASN A 56 16.82 2.00 -21.41
N ALA A 57 17.80 1.13 -21.16
CA ALA A 57 17.63 -0.32 -21.33
C ALA A 57 16.65 -0.92 -20.31
N LEU A 58 16.43 -0.24 -19.18
CA LEU A 58 15.44 -0.59 -18.17
C LEU A 58 14.07 0.01 -18.45
N HIS A 59 13.81 0.66 -19.59
CA HIS A 59 12.46 1.14 -19.93
C HIS A 59 11.54 0.02 -20.47
N ALA A 60 11.80 -1.25 -20.14
CA ALA A 60 10.87 -2.33 -20.43
C ALA A 60 9.60 -2.23 -19.56
N PRO A 61 8.44 -2.77 -20.01
CA PRO A 61 7.15 -2.62 -19.33
C PRO A 61 7.16 -2.94 -17.83
N MET A 62 7.78 -4.06 -17.49
CA MET A 62 8.03 -4.50 -16.13
C MET A 62 8.65 -3.42 -15.23
N TYR A 63 9.74 -2.81 -15.68
CA TYR A 63 10.49 -1.81 -14.92
C TYR A 63 9.74 -0.47 -14.83
N LEU A 64 8.89 -0.15 -15.80
CA LEU A 64 7.98 1.00 -15.68
C LEU A 64 6.93 0.77 -14.59
N PHE A 65 6.37 -0.45 -14.48
CA PHE A 65 5.51 -0.79 -13.36
C PHE A 65 6.26 -0.75 -12.02
N LEU A 66 7.54 -1.13 -12.00
CA LEU A 66 8.38 -0.99 -10.81
C LEU A 66 8.61 0.45 -10.39
N CYS A 67 8.81 1.35 -11.34
CA CYS A 67 8.91 2.77 -11.07
C CYS A 67 7.59 3.30 -10.47
N LEU A 68 6.44 2.91 -11.04
CA LEU A 68 5.13 3.24 -10.47
C LEU A 68 4.94 2.67 -9.05
N LEU A 69 5.35 1.42 -8.81
CA LEU A 69 5.29 0.78 -7.50
C LEU A 69 6.16 1.52 -6.47
N SER A 70 7.39 1.89 -6.84
CA SER A 70 8.26 2.68 -5.97
C SER A 70 7.74 4.08 -5.69
N LEU A 71 7.08 4.72 -6.66
CA LEU A 71 6.41 6.00 -6.43
C LEU A 71 5.25 5.87 -5.44
N THR A 72 4.45 4.82 -5.55
CA THR A 72 3.38 4.55 -4.58
C THR A 72 3.94 4.21 -3.20
N ASP A 73 5.03 3.44 -3.11
CA ASP A 73 5.70 3.10 -1.86
C ASP A 73 6.21 4.36 -1.12
N LEU A 74 6.83 5.28 -1.85
CA LEU A 74 7.27 6.58 -1.33
C LEU A 74 6.09 7.44 -0.87
N ALA A 75 5.02 7.52 -1.67
CA ALA A 75 3.84 8.30 -1.34
C ALA A 75 3.10 7.75 -0.10
N LEU A 76 2.93 6.43 -0.02
CA LEU A 76 2.25 5.75 1.08
C LEU A 76 3.02 5.92 2.40
N SER A 77 4.32 5.67 2.38
CA SER A 77 5.18 5.82 3.55
C SER A 77 5.28 7.27 4.00
N SER A 78 5.43 8.23 3.08
CA SER A 78 5.50 9.66 3.41
C SER A 78 4.16 10.23 3.93
N THR A 79 3.03 9.62 3.56
CA THR A 79 1.70 10.04 4.05
C THR A 79 1.45 9.60 5.50
N THR A 80 2.00 8.46 5.91
CA THR A 80 1.67 7.80 7.18
C THR A 80 2.78 7.94 8.23
N VAL A 81 4.03 7.68 7.85
CA VAL A 81 5.14 7.53 8.79
C VAL A 81 5.54 8.85 9.48
N PRO A 82 5.63 10.00 8.79
CA PRO A 82 5.98 11.25 9.46
C PRO A 82 5.00 11.61 10.57
N LYS A 83 3.69 11.42 10.34
CA LYS A 83 2.67 11.68 11.36
C LYS A 83 2.77 10.67 12.52
N MET A 84 2.99 9.39 12.22
CA MET A 84 3.25 8.38 13.24
C MET A 84 4.47 8.73 14.11
N LEU A 85 5.60 9.12 13.52
CA LEU A 85 6.80 9.50 14.25
C LEU A 85 6.57 10.75 15.11
N ALA A 86 5.85 11.74 14.60
CA ALA A 86 5.49 12.93 15.37
C ALA A 86 4.64 12.60 16.61
N ILE A 87 3.73 11.62 16.50
CA ILE A 87 2.94 11.13 17.64
C ILE A 87 3.84 10.41 18.66
N LEU A 88 4.75 9.54 18.20
CA LEU A 88 5.55 8.69 19.09
C LEU A 88 6.72 9.43 19.77
N TRP A 89 7.31 10.45 19.13
CA TRP A 89 8.45 11.21 19.69
C TRP A 89 8.06 12.55 20.32
N LEU A 90 7.10 13.28 19.75
CA LEU A 90 6.77 14.67 20.12
C LEU A 90 5.37 14.82 20.72
N PRO A 91 4.78 13.75 21.27
CA PRO A 91 3.34 13.60 21.54
C PRO A 91 2.37 14.40 20.65
N ALA A 92 2.69 14.57 19.36
CA ALA A 92 1.98 15.51 18.48
C ALA A 92 0.76 14.86 17.80
N GLY A 93 -0.22 14.47 18.62
CA GLY A 93 -1.44 13.75 18.22
C GLY A 93 -2.47 14.57 17.43
N GLU A 94 -2.45 15.89 17.55
CA GLU A 94 -3.49 16.75 16.98
C GLU A 94 -3.40 16.83 15.45
N ILE A 95 -4.53 16.68 14.77
CA ILE A 95 -4.68 16.84 13.33
C ILE A 95 -6.05 17.46 13.03
N SER A 96 -6.13 18.34 12.03
CA SER A 96 -7.44 18.86 11.61
C SER A 96 -8.28 17.73 11.02
N PHE A 97 -9.60 17.78 11.18
CA PHE A 97 -10.46 16.74 10.62
C PHE A 97 -10.36 16.66 9.09
N GLY A 98 -10.22 17.81 8.42
CA GLY A 98 -9.93 17.87 6.99
C GLY A 98 -8.60 17.20 6.61
N GLY A 99 -7.54 17.43 7.39
CA GLY A 99 -6.25 16.76 7.21
C GLY A 99 -6.35 15.24 7.43
N CYS A 100 -7.14 14.81 8.41
CA CYS A 100 -7.38 13.39 8.68
C CYS A 100 -8.13 12.70 7.53
N LEU A 101 -9.16 13.34 6.98
CA LEU A 101 -9.87 12.85 5.80
C LEU A 101 -8.96 12.79 4.56
N ALA A 102 -8.11 13.80 4.35
CA ALA A 102 -7.15 13.82 3.26
C ALA A 102 -6.11 12.69 3.40
N GLN A 103 -5.55 12.50 4.60
CA GLN A 103 -4.62 11.41 4.88
C GLN A 103 -5.29 10.05 4.61
N MET A 104 -6.51 9.84 5.11
CA MET A 104 -7.26 8.61 4.89
C MET A 104 -7.50 8.35 3.39
N PHE A 105 -7.93 9.37 2.64
CA PHE A 105 -8.15 9.28 1.20
C PHE A 105 -6.86 8.87 0.47
N CYS A 106 -5.76 9.58 0.73
CA CYS A 106 -4.46 9.29 0.12
C CYS A 106 -4.02 7.86 0.43
N VAL A 107 -4.07 7.42 1.69
CA VAL A 107 -3.67 6.06 2.07
C VAL A 107 -4.48 5.01 1.33
N HIS A 108 -5.82 5.11 1.31
CA HIS A 108 -6.65 4.10 0.65
C HIS A 108 -6.51 4.12 -0.87
N SER A 109 -6.41 5.30 -1.49
CA SER A 109 -6.22 5.41 -2.95
C SER A 109 -4.85 4.90 -3.38
N ILE A 110 -3.77 5.22 -2.65
CA ILE A 110 -2.42 4.77 -2.96
C ILE A 110 -2.31 3.26 -2.76
N TYR A 111 -2.84 2.72 -1.66
CA TYR A 111 -2.79 1.29 -1.40
C TYR A 111 -3.59 0.47 -2.43
N ALA A 112 -4.76 0.95 -2.83
CA ALA A 112 -5.55 0.31 -3.89
C ALA A 112 -4.86 0.42 -5.28
N LEU A 113 -4.13 1.52 -5.52
CA LEU A 113 -3.29 1.66 -6.71
C LEU A 113 -2.11 0.68 -6.70
N GLU A 114 -1.46 0.46 -5.55
CA GLU A 114 -0.39 -0.53 -5.39
C GLU A 114 -0.89 -1.94 -5.77
N SER A 115 -2.07 -2.33 -5.28
CA SER A 115 -2.76 -3.57 -5.68
C SER A 115 -2.98 -3.66 -7.20
N SER A 116 -3.45 -2.57 -7.82
CA SER A 116 -3.68 -2.50 -9.27
C SER A 116 -2.38 -2.61 -10.07
N ILE A 117 -1.28 -2.04 -9.57
CA ILE A 117 0.06 -2.16 -10.16
C ILE A 117 0.56 -3.60 -10.06
N LEU A 118 0.39 -4.27 -8.91
CA LEU A 118 0.75 -5.68 -8.75
C LEU A 118 -0.05 -6.60 -9.69
N LEU A 119 -1.33 -6.29 -9.93
CA LEU A 119 -2.13 -6.98 -10.94
C LEU A 119 -1.57 -6.75 -12.36
N ALA A 120 -1.24 -5.51 -12.71
CA ALA A 120 -0.64 -5.19 -14.01
C ALA A 120 0.71 -5.90 -14.21
N MET A 121 1.51 -6.01 -13.15
CA MET A 121 2.76 -6.74 -13.11
C MET A 121 2.58 -8.26 -13.26
N ALA A 122 1.53 -8.83 -12.66
CA ALA A 122 1.15 -10.23 -12.87
C ALA A 122 0.71 -10.48 -14.32
N PHE A 123 -0.07 -9.56 -14.88
CA PHE A 123 -0.48 -9.60 -16.29
C PHE A 123 0.71 -9.49 -17.24
N ASP A 124 1.68 -8.61 -16.96
CA ASP A 124 2.93 -8.51 -17.72
C ASP A 124 3.69 -9.84 -17.77
N ARG A 125 3.90 -10.48 -16.62
CA ARG A 125 4.56 -11.79 -16.55
C ARG A 125 3.75 -12.87 -17.28
N TYR A 126 2.43 -12.85 -17.17
CA TYR A 126 1.55 -13.77 -17.88
C TYR A 126 1.72 -13.64 -19.40
N VAL A 127 1.66 -12.42 -19.95
CA VAL A 127 1.82 -12.22 -21.40
C VAL A 127 3.24 -12.61 -21.84
N ALA A 128 4.27 -12.27 -21.06
CA ALA A 128 5.66 -12.59 -21.37
C ALA A 128 5.93 -14.10 -21.46
N ILE A 129 5.29 -14.91 -20.60
CA ILE A 129 5.53 -16.36 -20.52
C ILE A 129 4.54 -17.14 -21.40
N CYS A 130 3.25 -16.82 -21.32
CA CYS A 130 2.20 -17.58 -22.00
C CYS A 130 2.01 -17.15 -23.46
N ASN A 131 2.37 -15.91 -23.81
CA ASN A 131 2.18 -15.36 -25.17
C ASN A 131 3.38 -14.53 -25.65
N PRO A 132 4.61 -15.08 -25.65
CA PRO A 132 5.84 -14.32 -25.91
C PRO A 132 5.85 -13.61 -27.26
N LEU A 133 5.30 -14.23 -28.32
CA LEU A 133 5.27 -13.65 -29.68
C LEU A 133 4.42 -12.39 -29.80
N ARG A 134 3.45 -12.19 -28.90
CA ARG A 134 2.54 -11.02 -28.90
C ARG A 134 2.88 -10.02 -27.81
N TYR A 135 3.95 -10.23 -27.05
CA TYR A 135 4.28 -9.41 -25.88
C TYR A 135 4.41 -7.93 -26.23
N THR A 136 5.22 -7.59 -27.23
CA THR A 136 5.48 -6.20 -27.63
C THR A 136 4.26 -5.51 -28.26
N THR A 137 3.38 -6.28 -28.89
CA THR A 137 2.13 -5.75 -29.46
C THR A 137 1.08 -5.49 -28.38
N ILE A 138 1.01 -6.35 -27.36
CA ILE A 138 0.03 -6.24 -26.26
C ILE A 138 0.48 -5.20 -25.21
N LEU A 139 1.76 -5.22 -24.84
CA LEU A 139 2.35 -4.37 -23.80
C LEU A 139 3.38 -3.42 -24.41
N ASN A 140 2.88 -2.29 -24.92
CA ASN A 140 3.68 -1.15 -25.32
C ASN A 140 3.52 0.01 -24.33
N HIS A 141 4.36 1.05 -24.46
CA HIS A 141 4.35 2.22 -23.57
C HIS A 141 2.99 2.93 -23.46
N ALA A 142 2.24 3.02 -24.57
CA ALA A 142 0.92 3.66 -24.55
C ALA A 142 -0.09 2.82 -23.73
N VAL A 143 -0.06 1.50 -23.86
CA VAL A 143 -0.91 0.59 -23.07
C VAL A 143 -0.55 0.67 -21.59
N ILE A 144 0.74 0.71 -21.24
CA ILE A 144 1.19 0.85 -19.84
C ILE A 144 0.69 2.17 -19.25
N GLY A 145 0.86 3.28 -19.97
CA GLY A 145 0.35 4.59 -19.55
C GLY A 145 -1.16 4.56 -19.34
N ARG A 146 -1.91 3.88 -20.22
CA ARG A 146 -3.35 3.71 -20.10
C ARG A 146 -3.73 2.84 -18.88
N ILE A 147 -3.02 1.75 -18.63
CA ILE A 147 -3.22 0.90 -17.44
C ILE A 147 -2.99 1.73 -16.17
N GLY A 148 -1.90 2.49 -16.10
CA GLY A 148 -1.59 3.37 -14.97
C GLY A 148 -2.68 4.43 -14.75
N PHE A 149 -3.12 5.10 -15.82
CA PHE A 149 -4.17 6.12 -15.75
C PHE A 149 -5.53 5.54 -15.33
N VAL A 150 -5.97 4.43 -15.95
CA VAL A 150 -7.22 3.76 -15.61
C VAL A 150 -7.18 3.23 -14.18
N GLY A 151 -6.04 2.66 -13.75
CA GLY A 151 -5.81 2.23 -12.38
C GLY A 151 -5.96 3.38 -11.40
N LEU A 152 -5.28 4.51 -11.63
CA LEU A 152 -5.40 5.70 -10.78
C LEU A 152 -6.83 6.21 -10.71
N PHE A 153 -7.49 6.37 -11.86
CA PHE A 153 -8.85 6.88 -11.93
C PHE A 153 -9.85 5.96 -11.20
N ARG A 154 -9.77 4.64 -11.44
CA ARG A 154 -10.59 3.62 -10.75
C ARG A 154 -10.46 3.77 -9.24
N ASN A 155 -9.23 3.82 -8.72
CA ASN A 155 -8.98 3.83 -7.29
C ASN A 155 -9.41 5.15 -6.63
N VAL A 156 -9.20 6.28 -7.29
CA VAL A 156 -9.73 7.59 -6.86
C VAL A 156 -11.26 7.57 -6.82
N ALA A 157 -11.91 7.05 -7.87
CA ALA A 157 -13.36 7.00 -7.98
C ALA A 157 -14.00 6.10 -6.90
N ILE A 158 -13.39 4.95 -6.59
CA ILE A 158 -13.89 4.01 -5.58
C ILE A 158 -13.66 4.54 -4.15
N VAL A 159 -12.59 5.30 -3.90
CA VAL A 159 -12.29 5.82 -2.55
C VAL A 159 -13.03 7.13 -2.26
N SER A 160 -13.35 7.93 -3.27
CA SER A 160 -14.01 9.24 -3.12
C SER A 160 -15.29 9.22 -2.26
N PRO A 161 -16.20 8.22 -2.38
CA PRO A 161 -17.41 8.18 -1.56
C PRO A 161 -17.15 8.03 -0.06
N PHE A 162 -15.99 7.51 0.38
CA PHE A 162 -15.65 7.49 1.81
C PHE A 162 -15.65 8.88 2.43
N ILE A 163 -15.17 9.90 1.71
CA ILE A 163 -15.14 11.27 2.21
C ILE A 163 -16.55 11.78 2.47
N PHE A 164 -17.46 11.54 1.53
CA PHE A 164 -18.86 11.91 1.67
C PHE A 164 -19.55 11.14 2.80
N LEU A 165 -19.33 9.83 2.87
CA LEU A 165 -19.93 8.95 3.88
C LEU A 165 -19.47 9.26 5.31
N LEU A 166 -18.24 9.77 5.49
CA LEU A 166 -17.75 10.24 6.78
C LEU A 166 -18.25 11.64 7.11
N ARG A 167 -18.23 12.58 6.15
CA ARG A 167 -18.70 13.96 6.39
C ARG A 167 -20.17 14.06 6.77
N ARG A 168 -21.01 13.11 6.32
CA ARG A 168 -22.44 13.09 6.65
C ARG A 168 -22.76 12.56 8.06
N LEU A 169 -21.78 12.00 8.78
CA LEU A 169 -22.01 11.44 10.11
C LEU A 169 -22.01 12.54 11.18
N PRO A 170 -22.90 12.48 12.18
CA PRO A 170 -22.85 13.38 13.33
C PRO A 170 -21.78 12.91 14.34
N TYR A 171 -20.91 13.82 14.74
CA TYR A 171 -19.83 13.59 15.70
C TYR A 171 -20.12 14.31 17.02
N CYS A 172 -20.32 13.58 18.13
CA CYS A 172 -20.68 14.18 19.42
C CYS A 172 -19.47 14.43 20.34
N GLY A 173 -18.42 15.04 19.80
CA GLY A 173 -17.28 15.50 20.62
C GLY A 173 -16.25 14.43 21.02
N HIS A 174 -16.41 13.16 20.62
CA HIS A 174 -15.34 12.18 20.73
C HIS A 174 -14.25 12.49 19.69
N ARG A 175 -13.13 13.04 20.15
CA ARG A 175 -12.02 13.47 19.28
C ARG A 175 -10.83 12.52 19.26
N VAL A 176 -10.80 11.55 20.17
CA VAL A 176 -9.63 10.69 20.40
C VAL A 176 -9.72 9.41 19.58
N MET A 177 -8.73 9.18 18.71
CA MET A 177 -8.61 8.00 17.87
C MET A 177 -7.33 7.23 18.21
N THR A 178 -7.49 5.96 18.59
CA THR A 178 -6.39 5.07 18.96
C THR A 178 -5.72 4.46 17.73
N HIS A 179 -5.15 5.30 16.87
CA HIS A 179 -4.39 4.89 15.70
C HIS A 179 -3.19 5.83 15.49
N THR A 180 -2.21 5.37 14.74
CA THR A 180 -1.01 6.14 14.35
C THR A 180 -1.21 6.98 13.08
N TYR A 181 -2.28 6.72 12.34
CA TYR A 181 -2.72 7.46 11.15
C TYR A 181 -4.25 7.40 11.03
N CYS A 182 -4.81 8.20 10.12
CA CYS A 182 -6.24 8.28 9.87
C CYS A 182 -6.77 7.09 9.05
N GLU A 183 -7.41 6.14 9.73
CA GLU A 183 -8.09 4.99 9.12
C GLU A 183 -9.60 5.25 8.94
N HIS A 184 -10.19 4.75 7.86
CA HIS A 184 -11.61 4.91 7.56
C HIS A 184 -12.53 4.45 8.72
N MET A 185 -12.33 3.23 9.24
CA MET A 185 -13.13 2.72 10.36
C MET A 185 -12.83 3.41 11.68
N GLY A 186 -11.60 3.90 11.86
CA GLY A 186 -11.22 4.73 13.01
C GLY A 186 -12.06 6.02 13.06
N ILE A 187 -12.17 6.72 11.92
CA ILE A 187 -12.95 7.95 11.82
C ILE A 187 -14.46 7.67 11.95
N ALA A 188 -14.96 6.63 11.28
CA ALA A 188 -16.39 6.30 11.33
C ALA A 188 -16.86 6.02 12.76
N ARG A 189 -16.06 5.29 13.57
CA ARG A 189 -16.39 4.92 14.95
C ARG A 189 -16.44 6.10 15.94
N LEU A 190 -15.97 7.29 15.56
CA LEU A 190 -16.11 8.51 16.37
C LEU A 190 -17.53 9.10 16.31
N ALA A 191 -18.32 8.71 15.31
CA ALA A 191 -19.69 9.20 15.15
C ALA A 191 -20.65 8.56 16.16
N CYS A 192 -21.72 9.27 16.51
CA CYS A 192 -22.77 8.75 17.40
C CYS A 192 -23.98 8.20 16.65
N ALA A 193 -23.86 8.02 15.35
CA ALA A 193 -24.92 7.48 14.50
C ALA A 193 -24.61 6.04 14.08
N ASN A 194 -25.63 5.41 13.49
CA ASN A 194 -25.45 4.11 12.87
C ASN A 194 -24.48 4.20 11.68
N ILE A 195 -23.32 3.54 11.80
CA ILE A 195 -22.26 3.49 10.78
C ILE A 195 -22.39 2.31 9.80
N THR A 196 -23.50 1.58 9.81
CA THR A 196 -23.69 0.37 8.98
C THR A 196 -23.39 0.62 7.50
N VAL A 197 -23.80 1.76 6.95
CA VAL A 197 -23.50 2.10 5.53
C VAL A 197 -22.00 2.22 5.28
N ASN A 198 -21.24 2.82 6.20
CA ASN A 198 -19.78 2.91 6.10
C ASN A 198 -19.14 1.53 6.19
N ILE A 199 -19.65 0.65 7.07
CA ILE A 199 -19.17 -0.73 7.20
C ILE A 199 -19.43 -1.53 5.91
N VAL A 200 -20.66 -1.51 5.42
CA VAL A 200 -21.04 -2.25 4.19
C VAL A 200 -20.24 -1.73 3.01
N TYR A 201 -20.19 -0.42 2.80
CA TYR A 201 -19.45 0.17 1.69
C TYR A 201 -17.95 -0.12 1.79
N GLY A 202 -17.34 0.03 2.98
CA GLY A 202 -15.93 -0.30 3.21
C GLY A 202 -15.62 -1.77 2.91
N LEU A 203 -16.50 -2.69 3.30
CA LEU A 203 -16.36 -4.11 3.00
C LEU A 203 -16.53 -4.39 1.50
N THR A 204 -17.52 -3.77 0.85
CA THR A 204 -17.74 -3.89 -0.59
C THR A 204 -16.53 -3.42 -1.38
N VAL A 205 -15.96 -2.27 -1.02
CA VAL A 205 -14.74 -1.75 -1.64
C VAL A 205 -13.57 -2.70 -1.41
N ALA A 206 -13.35 -3.18 -0.19
CA ALA A 206 -12.27 -4.12 0.08
C ALA A 206 -12.40 -5.42 -0.74
N LEU A 207 -13.60 -6.02 -0.80
CA LEU A 207 -13.83 -7.26 -1.54
C LEU A 207 -13.77 -7.06 -3.06
N LEU A 208 -14.39 -6.01 -3.58
CA LEU A 208 -14.45 -5.77 -5.03
C LEU A 208 -13.16 -5.15 -5.59
N ALA A 209 -12.47 -4.29 -4.84
CA ALA A 209 -11.21 -3.74 -5.32
C ALA A 209 -10.06 -4.72 -5.07
N MET A 210 -9.74 -4.97 -3.79
CA MET A 210 -8.59 -5.80 -3.41
C MET A 210 -8.83 -7.28 -3.70
N GLY A 211 -10.05 -7.80 -3.42
CA GLY A 211 -10.36 -9.20 -3.65
C GLY A 211 -10.37 -9.58 -5.13
N LEU A 212 -10.95 -8.75 -6.02
CA LEU A 212 -10.88 -9.02 -7.46
C LEU A 212 -9.44 -8.95 -7.99
N ASP A 213 -8.66 -7.95 -7.58
CA ASP A 213 -7.25 -7.85 -7.96
C ASP A 213 -6.48 -9.12 -7.52
N SER A 214 -6.72 -9.60 -6.28
CA SER A 214 -6.11 -10.82 -5.74
C SER A 214 -6.47 -12.07 -6.56
N ILE A 215 -7.76 -12.23 -6.91
CA ILE A 215 -8.24 -13.37 -7.70
C ILE A 215 -7.61 -13.35 -9.09
N LEU A 216 -7.56 -12.20 -9.74
CA LEU A 216 -6.96 -12.07 -11.07
C LEU A 216 -5.45 -12.31 -11.05
N VAL A 217 -4.74 -11.87 -10.01
CA VAL A 217 -3.34 -12.22 -9.76
C VAL A 217 -3.19 -13.73 -9.62
N ALA A 218 -4.00 -14.37 -8.78
CA ALA A 218 -3.95 -15.82 -8.57
C ALA A 218 -4.20 -16.61 -9.87
N ILE A 219 -5.20 -16.21 -10.67
CA ILE A 219 -5.48 -16.79 -11.98
C ILE A 219 -4.29 -16.62 -12.93
N SER A 220 -3.71 -15.42 -12.98
CA SER A 220 -2.54 -15.13 -13.83
C SER A 220 -1.36 -16.04 -13.48
N TYR A 221 -1.06 -16.20 -12.19
CA TYR A 221 0.01 -17.09 -11.73
C TYR A 221 -0.33 -18.57 -11.88
N GLY A 222 -1.61 -18.96 -11.80
CA GLY A 222 -2.05 -20.31 -12.14
C GLY A 222 -1.70 -20.67 -13.58
N PHE A 223 -2.00 -19.78 -14.54
CA PHE A 223 -1.62 -19.96 -15.94
C PHE A 223 -0.11 -19.92 -16.16
N ILE A 224 0.61 -19.01 -15.49
CA ILE A 224 2.08 -18.93 -15.58
C ILE A 224 2.70 -20.25 -15.12
N LEU A 225 2.33 -20.73 -13.93
CA LEU A 225 2.87 -21.99 -13.39
C LEU A 225 2.53 -23.15 -14.30
N HIS A 226 1.30 -23.23 -14.79
CA HIS A 226 0.89 -24.24 -15.76
C HIS A 226 1.79 -24.21 -17.01
N ALA A 227 1.99 -23.04 -17.62
CA ALA A 227 2.85 -22.90 -18.80
C ALA A 227 4.32 -23.25 -18.51
N VAL A 228 4.84 -22.87 -17.34
CA VAL A 228 6.21 -23.18 -16.92
C VAL A 228 6.40 -24.69 -16.77
N PHE A 229 5.49 -25.40 -16.11
CA PHE A 229 5.61 -26.86 -15.94
C PHE A 229 5.46 -27.65 -17.25
N HIS A 230 4.90 -27.05 -18.30
CA HIS A 230 4.84 -27.63 -19.65
C HIS A 230 6.09 -27.35 -20.51
N LEU A 231 7.08 -26.62 -20.00
CA LEU A 231 8.32 -26.39 -20.74
C LEU A 231 9.13 -27.69 -20.87
N PRO A 232 9.74 -27.95 -22.05
CA PRO A 232 10.39 -29.22 -22.36
C PRO A 232 11.71 -29.47 -21.62
N SER A 233 12.27 -28.45 -20.95
CA SER A 233 13.57 -28.54 -20.26
C SER A 233 13.47 -28.05 -18.81
N HIS A 234 14.00 -28.85 -17.88
CA HIS A 234 14.11 -28.48 -16.47
C HIS A 234 14.93 -27.20 -16.25
N ASP A 235 15.94 -26.95 -17.06
CA ASP A 235 16.72 -25.70 -16.98
C ASP A 235 15.88 -24.48 -17.36
N ALA A 236 15.01 -24.62 -18.38
CA ALA A 236 14.07 -23.58 -18.77
C ALA A 236 13.02 -23.34 -17.67
N GLN A 237 12.55 -24.40 -17.00
CA GLN A 237 11.63 -24.30 -15.85
C GLN A 237 12.28 -23.56 -14.68
N HIS A 238 13.48 -23.97 -14.26
CA HIS A 238 14.20 -23.32 -13.17
C HIS A 238 14.50 -21.86 -13.46
N LYS A 239 14.87 -21.53 -14.71
CA LYS A 239 15.09 -20.14 -15.13
C LYS A 239 13.80 -19.33 -15.02
N ALA A 240 12.68 -19.84 -15.51
CA ALA A 240 11.38 -19.15 -15.43
C ALA A 240 10.93 -18.94 -13.97
N LEU A 241 10.97 -19.98 -13.14
CA LEU A 241 10.64 -19.89 -11.71
C LEU A 241 11.55 -18.90 -10.97
N SER A 242 12.86 -18.90 -11.28
CA SER A 242 13.80 -17.95 -10.70
C SER A 242 13.45 -16.51 -11.06
N THR A 243 12.96 -16.24 -12.28
CA THR A 243 12.51 -14.90 -12.67
C THR A 243 11.19 -14.48 -12.02
N CYS A 244 10.23 -15.40 -11.86
CA CYS A 244 8.94 -15.11 -11.21
C CYS A 244 9.04 -15.01 -9.69
N GLY A 245 10.06 -15.60 -9.07
CA GLY A 245 10.18 -15.68 -7.61
C GLY A 245 10.25 -14.33 -6.91
N SER A 246 10.93 -13.34 -7.48
CA SER A 246 10.98 -11.96 -6.93
C SER A 246 9.58 -11.33 -6.88
N HIS A 247 8.84 -11.49 -7.98
CA HIS A 247 7.49 -11.02 -8.18
C HIS A 247 6.48 -11.66 -7.22
N ILE A 248 6.52 -12.99 -7.11
CA ILE A 248 5.69 -13.74 -6.15
C ILE A 248 6.02 -13.29 -4.73
N GLY A 249 7.30 -13.09 -4.40
CA GLY A 249 7.73 -12.59 -3.10
C GLY A 249 7.05 -11.28 -2.72
N ILE A 250 6.98 -10.33 -3.64
CA ILE A 250 6.36 -9.02 -3.40
C ILE A 250 4.85 -9.10 -3.28
N ILE A 251 4.22 -9.89 -4.15
CA ILE A 251 2.77 -10.14 -4.08
C ILE A 251 2.41 -10.74 -2.72
N LEU A 252 3.19 -11.70 -2.23
CA LEU A 252 2.97 -12.29 -0.91
C LEU A 252 3.21 -11.28 0.22
N VAL A 253 4.30 -10.51 0.13
CA VAL A 253 4.60 -9.45 1.11
C VAL A 253 3.51 -8.39 1.19
N PHE A 254 2.81 -8.09 0.08
CA PHE A 254 1.70 -7.15 0.05
C PHE A 254 0.38 -7.78 0.56
N TYR A 255 -0.03 -8.92 0.02
CA TYR A 255 -1.34 -9.49 0.31
C TYR A 255 -1.42 -10.19 1.67
N ILE A 256 -0.33 -10.81 2.17
CA ILE A 256 -0.36 -11.53 3.45
C ILE A 256 -0.65 -10.58 4.62
N PRO A 257 0.09 -9.47 4.83
CA PRO A 257 -0.21 -8.54 5.92
C PRO A 257 -1.62 -7.93 5.80
N ALA A 258 -2.06 -7.62 4.58
CA ALA A 258 -3.41 -7.09 4.33
C ALA A 258 -4.50 -8.09 4.75
N PHE A 259 -4.33 -9.36 4.38
CA PHE A 259 -5.27 -10.43 4.72
C PHE A 259 -5.33 -10.66 6.23
N PHE A 260 -4.19 -10.73 6.92
CA PHE A 260 -4.17 -10.83 8.37
C PHE A 260 -4.78 -9.60 9.06
N SER A 261 -4.49 -8.39 8.56
CA SER A 261 -5.08 -7.16 9.08
C SER A 261 -6.62 -7.19 8.97
N PHE A 262 -7.13 -7.62 7.81
CA PHE A 262 -8.55 -7.79 7.59
C PHE A 262 -9.19 -8.84 8.52
N LEU A 263 -8.58 -10.02 8.66
CA LEU A 263 -9.09 -11.09 9.52
C LEU A 263 -9.13 -10.65 10.99
N THR A 264 -8.05 -10.04 11.48
CA THR A 264 -8.00 -9.57 12.85
C THR A 264 -9.06 -8.49 13.07
N HIS A 265 -9.19 -7.50 12.19
CA HIS A 265 -10.23 -6.45 12.33
C HIS A 265 -11.66 -6.99 12.25
N ARG A 266 -11.90 -8.16 11.62
CA ARG A 266 -13.25 -8.73 11.46
C ARG A 266 -13.63 -9.75 12.54
N PHE A 267 -12.68 -10.61 12.92
CA PHE A 267 -12.92 -11.75 13.82
C PHE A 267 -12.20 -11.61 15.17
N GLY A 268 -11.21 -10.72 15.26
CA GLY A 268 -10.36 -10.56 16.45
C GLY A 268 -10.92 -9.64 17.54
N HIS A 269 -12.13 -9.08 17.38
CA HIS A 269 -12.70 -8.08 18.31
C HIS A 269 -12.71 -8.49 19.79
N HIS A 270 -12.76 -9.80 20.09
CA HIS A 270 -12.78 -10.32 21.46
C HIS A 270 -11.49 -11.03 21.91
N GLU A 271 -10.64 -11.47 20.98
CA GLU A 271 -9.47 -12.31 21.30
C GLU A 271 -8.13 -11.59 21.07
N VAL A 272 -8.11 -10.52 20.27
CA VAL A 272 -6.88 -9.82 19.88
C VAL A 272 -6.83 -8.42 20.52
N PRO A 273 -5.77 -8.09 21.28
CA PRO A 273 -5.63 -6.77 21.89
C PRO A 273 -5.57 -5.63 20.85
N LYS A 274 -6.14 -4.47 21.18
CA LYS A 274 -6.18 -3.28 20.30
C LYS A 274 -4.81 -2.84 19.78
N HIS A 275 -3.74 -2.99 20.57
CA HIS A 275 -2.38 -2.67 20.16
C HIS A 275 -1.86 -3.58 19.02
N VAL A 276 -2.31 -4.84 18.95
CA VAL A 276 -1.93 -5.77 17.86
C VAL A 276 -2.59 -5.37 16.54
N HIS A 277 -3.87 -4.95 16.56
CA HIS A 277 -4.52 -4.42 15.36
C HIS A 277 -3.80 -3.19 14.80
N ILE A 278 -3.39 -2.27 15.67
CA ILE A 278 -2.68 -1.07 15.27
C ILE A 278 -1.28 -1.41 14.74
N PHE A 279 -0.56 -2.31 15.40
CA PHE A 279 0.76 -2.74 14.92
C PHE A 279 0.66 -3.41 13.54
N LEU A 280 -0.33 -4.28 13.34
CA LEU A 280 -0.58 -4.95 12.08
C LEU A 280 -1.01 -3.96 10.97
N ALA A 281 -1.81 -2.95 11.32
CA ALA A 281 -2.17 -1.85 10.42
C ALA A 281 -0.95 -0.97 10.04
N ASN A 282 0.08 -0.87 10.88
CA ASN A 282 1.33 -0.20 10.48
C ASN A 282 2.22 -1.13 9.65
N LEU A 283 2.30 -2.41 9.99
CA LEU A 283 3.09 -3.39 9.24
C LEU A 283 2.58 -3.57 7.81
N TYR A 284 1.27 -3.65 7.60
CA TYR A 284 0.72 -3.81 6.24
C TYR A 284 1.04 -2.61 5.32
N VAL A 285 1.21 -1.41 5.90
CA VAL A 285 1.59 -0.20 5.17
C VAL A 285 3.10 -0.10 4.93
N LEU A 286 3.94 -0.48 5.90
CA LEU A 286 5.40 -0.26 5.82
C LEU A 286 6.21 -1.45 5.27
N VAL A 287 5.75 -2.68 5.49
CA VAL A 287 6.54 -3.86 5.11
C VAL A 287 6.74 -3.96 3.59
N PRO A 288 5.71 -3.73 2.73
CA PRO A 288 5.91 -3.76 1.29
C PRO A 288 6.91 -2.69 0.80
N PRO A 289 6.79 -1.39 1.15
CA PRO A 289 7.76 -0.36 0.76
C PRO A 289 9.22 -0.66 1.14
N VAL A 290 9.45 -1.35 2.26
CA VAL A 290 10.80 -1.72 2.72
C VAL A 290 11.35 -2.93 1.96
N LEU A 291 10.52 -3.96 1.75
CA LEU A 291 10.97 -5.22 1.17
C LEU A 291 10.99 -5.20 -0.36
N ASN A 292 10.18 -4.38 -1.02
CA ASN A 292 10.10 -4.28 -2.48
C ASN A 292 11.48 -3.98 -3.11
N PRO A 293 12.22 -2.92 -2.70
CA PRO A 293 13.55 -2.65 -3.24
C PRO A 293 14.57 -3.74 -2.91
N ILE A 294 14.47 -4.38 -1.75
CA ILE A 294 15.39 -5.45 -1.33
C ILE A 294 15.19 -6.68 -2.21
N LEU A 295 13.93 -7.08 -2.44
CA LEU A 295 13.59 -8.23 -3.27
C LEU A 295 14.06 -8.02 -4.72
N TYR A 296 13.86 -6.85 -5.31
CA TYR A 296 14.37 -6.55 -6.65
C TYR A 296 15.89 -6.35 -6.69
N GLY A 297 16.45 -5.58 -5.76
CA GLY A 297 17.89 -5.29 -5.72
C GLY A 297 18.73 -6.53 -5.45
N ALA A 298 18.24 -7.47 -4.63
CA ALA A 298 18.96 -8.71 -4.31
C ALA A 298 18.80 -9.80 -5.39
N ARG A 299 17.61 -9.91 -6.00
CA ARG A 299 17.31 -11.01 -6.94
C ARG A 299 17.46 -10.62 -8.42
N THR A 300 17.36 -9.35 -8.77
CA THR A 300 17.49 -8.90 -10.17
C THR A 300 18.92 -8.46 -10.46
N LYS A 301 19.66 -9.32 -11.18
CA LYS A 301 21.08 -9.08 -11.53
C LYS A 301 21.29 -7.75 -12.27
N GLU A 302 20.35 -7.34 -13.11
CA GLU A 302 20.39 -6.09 -13.87
C GLU A 302 20.34 -4.87 -12.94
N ILE A 303 19.33 -4.80 -12.07
CA ILE A 303 19.20 -3.74 -11.05
C ILE A 303 20.42 -3.72 -10.14
N ARG A 304 20.87 -4.88 -9.64
CA ARG A 304 22.06 -4.99 -8.78
C ARG A 304 23.32 -4.44 -9.46
N SER A 305 23.56 -4.82 -10.71
CA SER A 305 24.71 -4.35 -11.50
C SER A 305 24.71 -2.84 -11.66
N ARG A 306 23.54 -2.24 -11.92
CA ARG A 306 23.39 -0.78 -12.09
C ARG A 306 23.50 -0.02 -10.77
N LEU A 307 22.92 -0.53 -9.67
CA LEU A 307 23.09 0.04 -8.33
C LEU A 307 24.57 0.09 -7.93
N LEU A 308 25.32 -0.99 -8.16
CA LEU A 308 26.76 -1.02 -7.88
C LEU A 308 27.51 0.03 -8.72
N LYS A 309 27.19 0.16 -10.01
CA LYS A 309 27.80 1.20 -10.86
C LYS A 309 27.53 2.61 -10.34
N LEU A 310 26.30 2.92 -9.92
CA LEU A 310 25.97 4.23 -9.35
C LEU A 310 26.74 4.50 -8.04
N LEU A 311 26.87 3.48 -7.17
CA LEU A 311 27.65 3.60 -5.94
C LEU A 311 29.16 3.79 -6.21
N HIS A 312 29.69 3.19 -7.29
CA HIS A 312 31.07 3.39 -7.72
C HIS A 312 31.31 4.75 -8.40
N LEU A 313 30.36 5.23 -9.20
CA LEU A 313 30.39 6.56 -9.83
C LEU A 313 30.31 7.67 -8.78
N GLY A 314 29.47 7.53 -7.76
CA GLY A 314 29.41 8.47 -6.63
C GLY A 314 30.67 8.48 -5.75
N LYS A 315 31.50 7.43 -5.82
CA LYS A 315 32.82 7.37 -5.16
C LYS A 315 33.95 7.94 -6.01
N THR A 316 33.76 8.12 -7.32
CA THR A 316 34.78 8.67 -8.23
C THR A 316 34.57 10.17 -8.51
N SER A 317 33.47 10.76 -8.05
CA SER A 317 33.16 12.19 -8.14
C SER A 317 33.46 12.98 -6.85
N ILE A 318 34.32 12.47 -5.97
CA ILE A 318 34.80 13.17 -4.75
C ILE A 318 36.31 13.35 -4.88
#